data_AF-A0A9Q1CE22-F1
#
_entry.id   AF-A0A9Q1CE22-F1
#
_cell.length_a   1.000
_cell.length_b   1.000
_cell.length_c   1.000
_cell.angle_alpha   90.00
_cell.angle_beta   90.00
_cell.angle_gamma   90.00
#
_symmetry.space_group_name_H-M   'P 1'
#
loop_
_entity.id
_entity.type
_entity.pdbx_description
1 polymer ?
#
loop_
_entity_poly.entity_id
_entity_poly.type
_entity_poly.pdbx_seq_one_letter_code
_entity_poly.pdbx_strand_id
1 'polypeptide(L)'
;MGSLLNYCRQMPVIGFNSGKYDINVMKGLLYKSIHKLNEEEDSDMSPITQIIKRNSDYMCISAKRLKFLDIKNYLAPGCSYKQFLEAYKCKEAKGFFSLRLGR
;
A
#
# COMPACT_ATOMS: atom_id res chain seq x y z
N MET A 1 20.61 -1.72 16.43
CA MET A 1 20.53 -0.38 15.79
C MET A 1 20.02 -0.39 14.35
N GLY A 2 20.44 -1.35 13.49
CA GLY A 2 20.13 -1.31 12.05
C GLY A 2 18.63 -1.41 11.67
N SER A 3 17.82 -2.19 12.39
CA SER A 3 16.39 -2.38 12.03
C SER A 3 15.54 -1.12 12.21
N LEU A 4 15.80 -0.33 13.27
CA LEU A 4 15.10 0.93 13.52
C LEU A 4 15.44 1.99 12.47
N LEU A 5 16.73 2.15 12.15
CA LEU A 5 17.15 3.09 11.11
C LEU A 5 16.56 2.74 9.74
N ASN A 6 16.48 1.44 9.42
CA ASN A 6 15.83 0.99 8.19
C ASN A 6 14.33 1.28 8.19
N TYR A 7 13.66 1.08 9.32
CA TYR A 7 12.24 1.45 9.48
C TYR A 7 12.03 2.96 9.26
N CYS A 8 12.85 3.81 9.87
CA CYS A 8 12.75 5.27 9.74
C CYS A 8 13.05 5.78 8.31
N ARG A 9 13.78 5.01 7.50
CA ARG A 9 14.11 5.36 6.10
C ARG A 9 13.04 4.94 5.09
N GLN A 10 12.09 4.09 5.50
CA GLN A 10 11.01 3.64 4.62
C GLN A 10 9.89 4.68 4.60
N MET A 11 9.57 5.20 3.41
CA MET A 11 8.43 6.08 3.20
C MET A 11 7.13 5.26 3.18
N PRO A 12 6.17 5.53 4.09
CA PRO A 12 4.88 4.84 4.07
C PRO A 12 4.03 5.32 2.89
N VAL A 13 3.52 4.36 2.11
CA VAL A 13 2.54 4.58 1.06
C VAL A 13 1.21 4.02 1.55
N ILE A 14 0.29 4.90 1.88
CA ILE A 14 -0.97 4.55 2.54
C ILE A 14 -2.09 4.47 1.51
N GLY A 15 -2.76 3.32 1.46
CA GLY A 15 -4.01 3.15 0.73
C GLY A 15 -5.18 2.91 1.70
N PHE A 16 -6.41 3.08 1.21
CA PHE A 16 -7.62 2.76 1.95
C PHE A 16 -8.28 1.52 1.34
N ASN A 17 -8.29 0.40 2.07
CA ASN A 17 -8.79 -0.88 1.58
C ASN A 17 -8.00 -1.40 0.37
N SER A 18 -6.76 -0.92 0.18
CA SER A 18 -5.92 -1.21 -0.97
C SER A 18 -5.36 -2.62 -0.99
N GLY A 19 -5.17 -3.24 0.19
CA GLY A 19 -4.66 -4.60 0.29
C GLY A 19 -5.55 -5.62 -0.40
N LYS A 20 -6.87 -5.38 -0.37
CA LYS A 20 -7.88 -6.22 -1.00
C LYS A 20 -8.16 -5.85 -2.46
N TYR A 21 -8.08 -4.58 -2.82
CA TYR A 21 -8.47 -4.09 -4.15
C TYR A 21 -7.24 -3.73 -5.01
N ASP A 22 -6.63 -2.57 -4.76
CA ASP A 22 -5.57 -2.00 -5.60
C ASP A 22 -4.39 -2.95 -5.80
N ILE A 23 -3.87 -3.53 -4.71
CA ILE A 23 -2.69 -4.38 -4.74
C ILE A 23 -2.96 -5.66 -5.51
N ASN A 24 -4.15 -6.26 -5.39
CA ASN A 24 -4.47 -7.48 -6.12
C ASN A 24 -4.50 -7.27 -7.64
N VAL A 25 -4.98 -6.09 -8.07
CA VAL A 25 -5.03 -5.72 -9.49
C VAL A 25 -3.63 -5.34 -9.99
N MET A 26 -2.86 -4.57 -9.22
CA MET A 26 -1.61 -3.97 -9.68
C MET A 26 -0.34 -4.73 -9.29
N LYS A 27 -0.39 -5.79 -8.48
CA LYS A 27 0.79 -6.50 -7.93
C LYS A 27 1.86 -6.82 -8.98
N GLY A 28 1.45 -7.23 -10.18
CA GLY A 28 2.40 -7.56 -11.26
C GLY A 28 3.23 -6.36 -11.71
N LEU A 29 2.60 -5.20 -11.87
CA LEU A 29 3.27 -3.95 -12.22
C LEU A 29 4.02 -3.36 -11.01
N LEU A 30 3.44 -3.48 -9.83
CA LEU A 30 4.03 -2.99 -8.58
C LEU A 30 5.38 -3.65 -8.31
N TYR A 31 5.44 -4.99 -8.38
CA TYR A 31 6.70 -5.71 -8.15
C TYR A 31 7.76 -5.37 -9.19
N LYS A 32 7.40 -5.29 -10.47
CA LYS A 32 8.32 -4.85 -11.53
C LYS A 32 8.86 -3.45 -11.27
N SER A 33 7.99 -2.53 -10.85
CA SER A 33 8.37 -1.14 -10.57
C SER A 33 9.30 -1.06 -9.36
N ILE A 34 9.02 -1.83 -8.30
CA ILE A 34 9.89 -1.91 -7.12
C ILE A 34 11.26 -2.47 -7.52
N HIS A 35 11.33 -3.54 -8.30
CA HIS A 35 12.60 -4.07 -8.79
C HIS A 35 13.39 -3.02 -9.57
N LYS A 36 12.76 -2.37 -10.55
CA LYS A 36 13.39 -1.34 -11.36
C LYS A 36 13.94 -0.17 -10.55
N LEU A 37 13.23 0.26 -9.51
CA LEU A 37 13.67 1.34 -8.62
C LEU A 37 14.89 1.00 -7.77
N ASN A 38 15.27 -0.28 -7.67
CA ASN A 38 16.41 -0.75 -6.88
C ASN A 38 17.45 -1.47 -7.77
N GLU A 39 17.35 -1.41 -9.10
CA GLU A 39 18.28 -2.07 -10.04
C GLU A 39 19.71 -1.49 -9.96
N GLU A 40 19.84 -0.20 -9.66
CA GLU A 40 21.14 0.50 -9.57
C GLU A 40 21.86 0.27 -8.23
N GLU A 41 21.21 -0.37 -7.26
CA GLU A 41 21.81 -0.65 -5.97
C GLU A 41 22.43 -2.05 -6.00
N ASP A 42 23.75 -2.12 -6.22
CA ASP A 42 24.58 -3.34 -6.16
C ASP A 42 24.49 -4.00 -4.77
N SER A 43 23.41 -4.75 -4.55
CA SER A 43 23.21 -5.52 -3.34
C SER A 43 22.51 -6.84 -3.69
N ASP A 44 23.05 -7.94 -3.19
CA ASP A 44 22.47 -9.29 -3.32
C ASP A 44 21.10 -9.45 -2.63
N MET A 45 20.56 -8.37 -2.05
CA MET A 45 19.32 -8.39 -1.28
C MET A 45 18.12 -8.10 -2.16
N SER A 46 17.09 -8.93 -2.01
CA SER A 46 15.79 -8.68 -2.62
C SER A 46 15.27 -7.28 -2.26
N PRO A 47 14.78 -6.50 -3.24
CA PRO A 47 14.26 -5.16 -3.01
C PRO A 47 12.99 -5.16 -2.14
N ILE A 48 12.30 -6.30 -2.08
CA ILE A 48 11.21 -6.56 -1.15
C ILE A 48 11.78 -7.27 0.08
N THR A 49 11.60 -6.64 1.23
CA THR A 49 12.11 -7.09 2.52
C THR A 49 11.09 -7.94 3.29
N GLN A 50 9.81 -7.59 3.21
CA GLN A 50 8.75 -8.27 3.97
C GLN A 50 7.38 -8.12 3.32
N ILE A 51 6.57 -9.17 3.36
CA ILE A 51 5.16 -9.15 2.94
C ILE A 51 4.31 -9.74 4.07
N ILE A 52 3.26 -9.02 4.49
CA ILE A 52 2.26 -9.49 5.45
C ILE A 52 0.92 -9.56 4.74
N LYS A 53 0.31 -10.74 4.74
CA LYS A 53 -0.94 -11.02 4.03
C LYS A 53 -1.91 -11.82 4.90
N ARG A 54 -3.20 -11.54 4.77
CA ARG A 54 -4.30 -12.31 5.36
C ARG A 54 -5.23 -12.76 4.24
N ASN A 55 -5.20 -14.04 3.89
CA ASN A 55 -5.94 -14.59 2.74
C ASN A 55 -5.57 -13.88 1.42
N SER A 56 -6.51 -13.13 0.83
CA SER A 56 -6.30 -12.31 -0.36
C SER A 56 -5.92 -10.86 -0.05
N ASP A 57 -5.87 -10.47 1.22
CA ASP A 57 -5.66 -9.10 1.66
C ASP A 57 -4.20 -8.83 2.03
N TYR A 58 -3.53 -7.94 1.30
CA TYR A 58 -2.16 -7.52 1.58
C TYR A 58 -2.16 -6.41 2.63
N MET A 59 -1.86 -6.76 3.88
CA MET A 59 -1.82 -5.81 4.99
C MET A 59 -0.59 -4.90 4.92
N CYS A 60 0.55 -5.44 4.48
CA CYS A 60 1.81 -4.70 4.37
C CYS A 60 2.72 -5.29 3.30
N ILE A 61 3.36 -4.44 2.49
CA ILE A 61 4.48 -4.79 1.63
C ILE A 61 5.61 -3.81 1.94
N SER A 62 6.70 -4.30 2.52
CA SER A 62 7.88 -3.52 2.85
C SER A 62 8.97 -3.75 1.81
N ALA A 63 9.35 -2.69 1.11
CA ALA A 63 10.52 -2.62 0.24
C ALA A 63 11.63 -1.81 0.91
N LYS A 64 12.80 -1.74 0.29
CA LYS A 64 13.96 -1.03 0.86
C LYS A 64 13.66 0.42 1.26
N ARG A 65 12.98 1.18 0.38
CA ARG A 65 12.65 2.60 0.59
C ARG A 65 11.16 2.89 0.76
N LEU A 66 10.28 1.97 0.38
CA LEU A 66 8.83 2.17 0.38
C LEU A 66 8.15 1.12 1.26
N LYS A 67 7.08 1.52 1.95
CA LYS A 67 6.27 0.61 2.76
C LYS A 67 4.80 0.82 2.46
N PHE A 68 4.21 -0.11 1.72
CA PHE A 68 2.80 -0.08 1.37
C PHE A 68 1.97 -0.60 2.53
N LEU A 69 1.04 0.22 3.02
CA LEU A 69 0.19 -0.07 4.16
C LEU A 69 -1.27 0.21 3.81
N ASP A 70 -2.16 -0.66 4.27
CA ASP A 70 -3.59 -0.41 4.20
C ASP A 70 -4.08 0.18 5.53
N ILE A 71 -4.51 1.44 5.51
CA ILE A 71 -4.94 2.18 6.71
C ILE A 71 -6.13 1.52 7.39
N LYS A 72 -6.95 0.76 6.66
CA LYS A 72 -8.13 0.10 7.20
C LYS A 72 -7.80 -0.87 8.33
N ASN A 73 -6.58 -1.43 8.33
CA ASN A 73 -6.11 -2.31 9.42
C ASN A 73 -5.82 -1.57 10.73
N TYR A 74 -5.75 -0.25 10.70
CA TYR A 74 -5.46 0.63 11.84
C TYR A 74 -6.69 1.44 12.29
N LEU A 75 -7.82 1.28 11.59
CA LEU A 75 -9.08 1.94 11.93
C LEU A 75 -9.99 1.00 12.71
N ALA A 76 -10.92 1.59 13.47
CA ALA A 76 -11.96 0.82 14.12
C ALA A 76 -12.80 0.04 13.09
N PRO A 77 -13.28 -1.17 13.43
CA PRO A 77 -14.17 -1.93 12.57
C PRO A 77 -15.38 -1.10 12.12
N GLY A 78 -15.71 -1.16 10.83
CA GLY A 78 -16.84 -0.41 10.26
C GLY A 78 -16.52 1.03 9.86
N CYS A 79 -15.30 1.53 10.09
CA CYS A 79 -14.90 2.86 9.62
C CYS A 79 -14.90 2.93 8.09
N SER A 80 -15.74 3.80 7.55
CA SER A 80 -15.83 4.08 6.11
C SER A 80 -14.78 5.11 5.67
N TYR A 81 -14.50 5.16 4.37
CA TYR A 81 -13.58 6.15 3.81
C TYR A 81 -14.04 7.59 4.10
N LYS A 82 -15.36 7.84 4.04
CA LYS A 82 -15.95 9.14 4.37
C LYS A 82 -15.66 9.54 5.82
N GLN A 83 -15.93 8.66 6.78
CA GLN A 83 -15.63 8.91 8.20
C GLN A 83 -14.15 9.15 8.45
N PHE A 84 -13.28 8.40 7.75
CA PHE A 84 -11.84 8.64 7.79
C PHE A 84 -11.50 10.05 7.31
N LEU A 85 -12.00 10.50 6.15
CA LEU A 85 -11.75 11.85 5.64
C LEU A 85 -12.30 12.95 6.56
N GLU A 86 -13.50 12.77 7.11
CA GLU A 86 -14.13 13.71 8.04
C GLU A 86 -13.28 13.94 9.30
N ALA A 87 -12.66 12.88 9.83
CA ALA A 87 -11.77 12.98 11.00
C ALA A 87 -10.55 13.89 10.76
N TYR A 88 -10.05 13.95 9.52
CA TYR A 88 -8.95 14.84 9.12
C TYR A 88 -9.43 16.19 8.57
N LYS A 89 -10.73 16.49 8.65
CA LYS A 89 -11.35 17.71 8.10
C LYS A 89 -11.14 17.86 6.59
N CYS A 90 -11.01 16.73 5.88
CA CYS A 90 -10.89 16.69 4.44
C CYS A 90 -12.28 16.69 3.79
N LYS A 91 -12.47 17.50 2.74
CA LYS A 91 -13.70 17.46 1.93
C LYS A 91 -13.67 16.23 1.04
N GLU A 92 -14.77 15.48 1.03
CA GLU A 92 -14.93 14.34 0.11
C GLU A 92 -15.00 14.84 -1.33
N ALA A 93 -14.06 14.39 -2.17
CA ALA A 93 -14.10 14.56 -3.62
C ALA A 93 -14.30 13.18 -4.26
N LYS A 94 -15.55 12.72 -4.31
CA LYS A 94 -15.87 11.41 -4.88
C LYS A 94 -15.79 11.48 -6.40
N GLY A 95 -14.82 10.78 -6.99
CA GLY A 95 -14.74 10.60 -8.43
C GLY A 95 -15.84 9.66 -8.93
N PHE A 96 -16.63 10.10 -9.90
CA PHE A 96 -17.58 9.23 -10.59
C PHE A 96 -16.91 8.62 -11.81
N PHE A 97 -16.60 7.33 -11.74
CA PHE A 97 -16.06 6.57 -12.86
C PHE A 97 -17.20 5.76 -13.49
N SER A 98 -17.61 6.11 -14.71
CA SER A 98 -18.58 5.33 -15.47
C SER A 98 -17.98 3.99 -15.87
N LEU A 99 -18.10 3.00 -14.99
CA LEU A 99 -17.79 1.62 -15.35
C LEU A 99 -18.87 1.13 -16.30
N ARG A 100 -18.47 0.83 -17.54
CA ARG A 100 -19.36 0.21 -18.52
C ARG A 100 -19.74 -1.17 -17.98
N LEU A 101 -20.98 -1.31 -17.51
CA LEU A 101 -21.56 -2.62 -17.19
C LEU A 101 -21.67 -3.39 -18.50
N GLY A 102 -20.69 -4.27 -18.76
CA GLY A 102 -20.76 -5.24 -19.83
C GLY A 102 -21.99 -6.11 -19.60
N ARG A 103 -22.93 -6.03 -20.54
CA ARG A 103 -24.00 -7.02 -20.69
C ARG A 103 -23.42 -8.27 -21.34
#